data_AF-A0A851BSS0-F1
#
_entry.id   AF-A0A851BSS0-F1
#
_cell.length_a   1.000
_cell.length_b   1.000
_cell.length_c   1.000
_cell.angle_alpha   90.00
_cell.angle_beta   90.00
_cell.angle_gamma   90.00
#
_symmetry.space_group_name_H-M   'P 1'
#
loop_
_entity.id
_entity.type
_entity.pdbx_description
1 polymer ?
#
loop_
_entity_poly.entity_id
_entity_poly.type
_entity_poly.pdbx_seq_one_letter_code
_entity_poly.pdbx_strand_id
1 'polypeptide(L)'
;MTGGMAISSSIKSCLPSHICHLGPVTVNYGKVKAKSHLVCCTGDDCRTTSVSLPPDNDVPNGYQCPACYSVDSFQCGNEVVNCTGSEDQCVDLAGLMNAGNCLLFGAV
;
A
#
# COMPACT_ATOMS: atom_id res chain seq x y z
N MET A 1 2.59 0.90 -22.83
CA MET A 1 1.62 0.05 -22.11
C MET A 1 2.35 -1.18 -21.61
N THR A 2 3.18 -1.03 -20.58
CA THR A 2 3.80 -2.17 -19.89
C THR A 2 2.84 -2.56 -18.77
N GLY A 3 2.01 -3.58 -19.01
CA GLY A 3 1.04 -4.08 -18.06
C GLY A 3 1.75 -4.70 -16.85
N GLY A 4 1.84 -3.93 -15.76
CA GLY A 4 2.18 -4.48 -14.45
C GLY A 4 1.05 -5.38 -13.95
N MET A 5 1.41 -6.49 -13.30
CA MET A 5 0.44 -7.38 -12.67
C MET A 5 -0.12 -6.69 -11.41
N ALA A 6 -1.38 -6.27 -11.45
CA ALA A 6 -2.07 -5.71 -10.30
C ALA A 6 -2.71 -6.83 -9.48
N ILE A 7 -2.31 -6.95 -8.21
CA ILE A 7 -2.93 -7.87 -7.25
C ILE A 7 -3.78 -7.02 -6.30
N SER A 8 -5.08 -7.30 -6.22
CA SER A 8 -5.98 -6.64 -5.28
C SER A 8 -6.45 -7.63 -4.22
N SER A 9 -6.52 -7.18 -2.97
CA SER A 9 -7.02 -7.94 -1.85
C SER A 9 -7.80 -7.01 -0.92
N SER A 10 -8.83 -7.54 -0.28
CA SER A 10 -9.64 -6.83 0.71
C SER A 10 -9.63 -7.60 2.03
N ILE A 11 -9.37 -6.92 3.13
CA ILE A 11 -9.35 -7.51 4.47
C ILE A 11 -10.34 -6.75 5.34
N LYS A 12 -11.13 -7.48 6.13
CA LYS A 12 -11.99 -6.92 7.18
C LYS A 12 -11.43 -7.35 8.54
N SER A 13 -11.24 -6.42 9.45
CA SER A 13 -10.73 -6.67 10.79
C SER A 13 -11.21 -5.61 11.77
N CYS A 14 -11.00 -5.88 13.06
CA CYS A 14 -11.17 -4.89 14.11
C CYS A 14 -9.90 -4.03 14.25
N LEU A 15 -10.06 -2.73 14.43
CA LEU A 15 -8.96 -1.79 14.62
C LEU A 15 -9.36 -0.66 15.59
N PRO A 16 -8.39 0.00 16.26
CA PRO A 16 -8.69 1.14 17.13
C PRO A 16 -9.20 2.37 16.36
N SER A 17 -10.24 3.05 16.87
CA SER A 17 -10.89 4.17 16.18
C SER A 17 -9.95 5.31 15.73
N HIS A 18 -8.83 5.53 16.42
CA HIS A 18 -7.86 6.56 16.04
C HIS A 18 -7.19 6.32 14.67
N ILE A 19 -7.16 5.08 14.18
CA ILE A 19 -6.61 4.73 12.86
C ILE A 19 -7.60 5.09 11.72
N CYS A 20 -8.89 5.26 12.03
CA CYS A 20 -9.93 5.55 11.03
C CYS A 20 -9.81 6.91 10.34
N HIS A 21 -8.89 7.75 10.81
CA HIS A 21 -8.58 9.05 10.22
C HIS A 21 -7.56 8.96 9.08
N LEU A 22 -6.98 7.78 8.86
CA LEU A 22 -6.07 7.55 7.74
C LEU A 22 -6.86 7.50 6.44
N GLY A 23 -6.60 8.48 5.57
CA GLY A 23 -7.16 8.50 4.21
C GLY A 23 -6.54 7.43 3.31
N PRO A 24 -6.95 7.38 2.03
CA PRO A 24 -6.28 6.58 1.03
C PRO A 24 -4.78 6.92 0.97
N VAL A 25 -3.94 5.89 0.96
CA VAL A 25 -2.49 6.01 0.88
C VAL A 25 -2.00 5.28 -0.36
N THR A 26 -1.09 5.94 -1.08
CA THR A 26 -0.28 5.31 -2.12
C THR A 26 1.17 5.41 -1.69
N VAL A 27 1.88 4.30 -1.75
CA VAL A 27 3.31 4.22 -1.44
C VAL A 27 4.04 3.64 -2.63
N ASN A 28 5.06 4.33 -3.09
CA ASN A 28 5.92 3.90 -4.17
C ASN A 28 7.24 3.35 -3.61
N TYR A 29 7.42 2.03 -3.68
CA TYR A 29 8.65 1.34 -3.30
C TYR A 29 9.58 1.10 -4.52
N GLY A 30 9.39 1.87 -5.59
CA GLY A 30 10.16 1.85 -6.83
C GLY A 30 9.73 0.78 -7.81
N LYS A 31 9.98 -0.49 -7.48
CA LYS A 31 9.54 -1.61 -8.33
C LYS A 31 8.07 -1.97 -8.11
N VAL A 32 7.54 -1.60 -6.94
CA VAL A 32 6.17 -1.92 -6.51
C VAL A 32 5.51 -0.65 -6.01
N LYS A 33 4.29 -0.39 -6.49
CA LYS A 33 3.42 0.65 -5.95
C LYS A 33 2.30 -0.02 -5.17
N ALA A 34 2.19 0.30 -3.89
CA ALA A 34 1.15 -0.21 -3.01
C ALA A 34 0.09 0.87 -2.82
N LYS A 35 -1.18 0.48 -2.95
CA LYS A 35 -2.32 1.35 -2.68
C LYS A 35 -3.19 0.74 -1.63
N SER A 36 -3.57 1.53 -0.65
CA SER A 36 -4.50 1.13 0.40
C SER A 36 -5.52 2.22 0.62
N HIS A 37 -6.74 1.81 0.96
CA HIS A 37 -7.77 2.72 1.43
C HIS A 37 -8.48 2.01 2.58
N LEU A 38 -8.51 2.66 3.73
CA LEU A 38 -9.20 2.16 4.90
C LEU A 38 -10.56 2.84 5.00
N VAL A 39 -11.61 2.04 5.16
CA VAL A 39 -12.94 2.55 5.53
C VAL A 39 -13.34 1.91 6.84
N CYS A 40 -13.60 2.75 7.84
CA CYS A 40 -14.11 2.31 9.12
C CYS A 40 -15.63 2.39 9.17
N CYS A 41 -16.22 1.45 9.88
CA CYS A 41 -17.65 1.35 10.11
C CYS A 41 -17.89 0.65 11.45
N THR A 42 -19.09 0.79 11.99
CA THR A 42 -19.51 0.11 13.23
C THR A 42 -20.91 -0.45 13.04
N GLY A 43 -21.18 -1.66 13.54
CA GLY A 43 -22.52 -2.24 13.48
C GLY A 43 -23.02 -2.48 12.05
N ASP A 44 -24.28 -2.16 11.80
CA ASP A 44 -24.93 -2.39 10.50
C ASP A 44 -24.42 -1.51 9.37
N ASP A 45 -23.75 -0.39 9.67
CA ASP A 45 -23.11 0.46 8.66
C ASP A 45 -22.10 -0.34 7.82
N CYS A 46 -21.44 -1.33 8.42
CA CYS A 46 -20.47 -2.21 7.75
C CYS A 46 -21.06 -3.12 6.67
N ARG A 47 -22.39 -3.27 6.60
CA ARG A 47 -23.04 -4.09 5.56
C ARG A 47 -23.02 -3.41 4.20
N THR A 48 -23.02 -2.08 4.17
CA THR A 48 -23.14 -1.29 2.93
C THR A 48 -21.85 -0.57 2.56
N THR A 49 -20.86 -0.58 3.46
CA THR A 49 -19.53 -0.01 3.19
C THR A 49 -18.87 -0.68 2.00
N SER A 50 -18.49 0.13 1.02
CA SER A 50 -17.61 -0.28 -0.09
C SER A 50 -16.32 0.53 -0.02
N VAL A 51 -15.23 -0.09 -0.47
CA VAL A 51 -13.91 0.54 -0.56
C VAL A 51 -13.46 0.54 -2.02
N SER A 52 -12.90 1.66 -2.45
CA SER A 52 -12.28 1.79 -3.77
C SER A 52 -10.86 2.30 -3.61
N LEU A 53 -9.94 1.80 -4.43
CA LEU A 53 -8.56 2.26 -4.44
C LEU A 53 -8.43 3.61 -5.14
N PRO A 54 -7.49 4.47 -4.71
CA PRO A 54 -7.24 5.73 -5.39
C PRO A 54 -6.72 5.49 -6.83
N PRO A 55 -7.05 6.39 -7.78
CA PRO A 55 -6.54 6.30 -9.14
C PRO A 55 -5.02 6.45 -9.18
N ASP A 56 -4.38 5.89 -10.22
CA ASP A 56 -2.95 6.13 -10.46
C ASP A 56 -2.71 7.55 -10.94
N ASN A 57 -1.68 8.17 -10.38
CA ASN A 57 -1.10 9.39 -10.90
C ASN A 57 0.41 9.19 -10.97
N ASP A 58 0.92 8.92 -12.16
CA ASP A 58 2.34 8.66 -12.40
C ASP A 58 3.10 9.91 -12.87
N VAL A 59 2.49 11.09 -12.78
CA VAL A 59 3.15 12.36 -13.15
C VAL A 59 4.18 12.71 -12.07
N PRO A 60 5.47 12.83 -12.41
CA PRO A 60 6.50 13.20 -11.44
C PRO A 60 6.24 14.60 -10.87
N ASN A 61 6.34 14.75 -9.55
CA ASN A 61 6.09 16.02 -8.86
C ASN A 61 7.38 16.77 -8.44
N GLY A 62 8.55 16.19 -8.72
CA GLY A 62 9.87 16.79 -8.46
C GLY A 62 10.51 16.38 -7.14
N TYR A 63 9.81 15.66 -6.26
CA TYR A 63 10.42 15.06 -5.06
C TYR A 63 11.08 13.72 -5.39
N GLN A 64 12.09 13.35 -4.61
CA GLN A 64 12.80 12.09 -4.72
C GLN A 64 12.96 11.44 -3.36
N CYS A 65 12.72 10.14 -3.30
CA CYS A 65 12.87 9.33 -2.09
C CYS A 65 13.72 8.08 -2.38
N PRO A 66 14.53 7.63 -1.40
CA PRO A 66 15.02 6.26 -1.41
C PRO A 66 13.82 5.31 -1.37
N ALA A 67 13.80 4.33 -2.26
CA ALA A 67 12.70 3.40 -2.36
C ALA A 67 13.22 2.05 -2.78
N CYS A 68 12.83 1.04 -2.02
CA CYS A 68 13.25 -0.30 -2.28
C CYS A 68 12.26 -1.28 -1.63
N TYR A 69 12.12 -2.46 -2.23
CA TYR A 69 11.20 -3.51 -1.78
C TYR A 69 11.92 -4.85 -1.75
N SER A 70 11.76 -5.59 -0.66
CA SER A 70 12.22 -6.97 -0.52
C SER A 70 11.17 -7.82 0.17
N VAL A 71 11.01 -9.05 -0.30
CA VAL A 71 10.24 -10.11 0.34
C VAL A 71 11.26 -11.03 1.00
N ASP A 72 11.04 -11.41 2.26
CA ASP A 72 11.93 -12.27 3.08
C ASP A 72 13.20 -11.62 3.63
N SER A 73 13.39 -10.31 3.46
CA SER A 73 14.47 -9.55 4.10
C SER A 73 13.97 -8.20 4.62
N PHE A 74 14.48 -7.79 5.77
CA PHE A 74 14.26 -6.44 6.33
C PHE A 74 15.17 -5.37 5.71
N GLN A 75 16.15 -5.79 4.90
CA GLN A 75 17.08 -4.89 4.24
C GLN A 75 16.99 -5.07 2.73
N CYS A 76 17.16 -3.96 2.02
CA CYS A 76 17.22 -3.96 0.58
C CYS A 76 18.07 -2.77 0.08
N GLY A 77 18.27 -2.66 -1.24
CA GLY A 77 19.20 -1.70 -1.84
C GLY A 77 18.82 -0.22 -1.73
N ASN A 78 19.71 0.65 -2.20
CA ASN A 78 19.58 2.12 -2.13
C ASN A 78 19.08 2.73 -3.45
N GLU A 79 18.01 2.17 -4.02
CA GLU A 79 17.40 2.74 -5.23
C GLU A 79 16.67 4.06 -4.89
N VAL A 80 16.63 5.01 -5.84
CA VAL A 80 15.95 6.30 -5.69
C VAL A 80 14.85 6.41 -6.74
N VAL A 81 13.69 6.89 -6.34
CA VAL A 81 12.52 7.04 -7.21
C VAL A 81 12.04 8.47 -7.22
N ASN A 82 11.42 8.87 -8.33
CA ASN A 82 10.70 10.13 -8.40
C ASN A 82 9.31 9.93 -7.79
N CYS A 83 8.96 10.78 -6.84
CA CYS A 83 7.61 10.86 -6.31
C CYS A 83 6.65 11.36 -7.38
N THR A 84 5.41 10.92 -7.29
CA THR A 84 4.37 11.13 -8.29
C THR A 84 3.10 11.71 -7.67
N GLY A 85 2.39 12.54 -8.43
CA GLY A 85 1.14 13.15 -7.97
C GLY A 85 1.30 13.92 -6.65
N SER A 86 0.57 13.49 -5.61
CA SER A 86 0.57 14.11 -4.29
C SER A 86 1.53 13.46 -3.29
N GLU A 87 2.43 12.58 -3.72
CA GLU A 87 3.45 11.96 -2.85
C GLU A 87 4.49 13.00 -2.42
N ASP A 88 4.46 13.45 -1.16
CA ASP A 88 5.30 14.53 -0.63
C ASP A 88 6.23 14.10 0.52
N GLN A 89 6.18 12.83 0.92
CA GLN A 89 6.94 12.29 2.06
C GLN A 89 7.59 10.95 1.72
N CYS A 90 8.74 10.67 2.34
CA CYS A 90 9.41 9.37 2.27
C CYS A 90 9.03 8.49 3.46
N VAL A 91 8.94 7.18 3.26
CA VAL A 91 8.61 6.21 4.32
C VAL A 91 9.58 5.04 4.30
N ASP A 92 9.87 4.52 5.49
CA ASP A 92 10.64 3.29 5.70
C ASP A 92 9.77 2.34 6.53
N LEU A 93 9.34 1.23 5.92
CA LEU A 93 8.46 0.26 6.54
C LEU A 93 9.10 -1.12 6.55
N ALA A 94 9.24 -1.67 7.75
CA ALA A 94 9.50 -3.09 7.99
C ALA A 94 8.28 -3.69 8.70
N GLY A 95 7.74 -4.79 8.16
CA GLY A 95 6.56 -5.43 8.72
C GLY A 95 6.58 -6.94 8.52
N LEU A 96 6.10 -7.67 9.52
CA LEU A 96 5.85 -9.11 9.42
C LEU A 96 4.34 -9.33 9.32
N MET A 97 3.88 -9.96 8.25
CA MET A 97 2.47 -10.32 8.09
C MET A 97 2.27 -11.79 8.41
N ASN A 98 1.79 -12.10 9.61
CA ASN A 98 1.32 -13.44 9.96
C ASN A 98 -0.13 -13.58 9.52
N ALA A 99 -0.36 -13.83 8.24
CA ALA A 99 -1.70 -14.17 7.79
C ALA A 99 -1.94 -15.66 7.98
N GLY A 100 -2.91 -16.03 8.83
CA GLY A 100 -3.58 -17.33 8.68
C GLY A 100 -4.20 -17.38 7.28
N ASN A 101 -3.49 -18.00 6.34
CA ASN A 101 -3.93 -18.34 4.99
C ASN A 101 -4.29 -17.15 4.07
N CYS A 102 -3.61 -16.01 4.15
CA CYS A 102 -3.57 -15.08 3.02
C CYS A 102 -2.40 -15.51 2.12
N LEU A 103 -2.72 -16.19 1.02
CA LEU A 103 -1.75 -16.66 0.03
C LEU A 103 -1.00 -15.47 -0.59
N LEU A 104 0.11 -15.08 0.02
CA LEU A 104 1.23 -14.44 -0.64
C LEU A 104 2.36 -15.47 -0.70
N PHE A 105 2.12 -16.57 -1.41
CA PHE A 105 3.17 -17.55 -1.67
C PHE A 105 3.76 -17.27 -3.05
N GLY A 106 5.01 -16.82 -3.06
CA GLY A 106 5.91 -17.00 -4.20
C GLY A 106 6.13 -18.50 -4.47
N ALA A 107 6.39 -18.81 -5.72
CA ALA A 107 6.59 -20.17 -6.23
C ALA A 107 7.75 -20.90 -5.55
N VAL A 108 7.57 -22.22 -5.35
CA VAL A 108 8.65 -23.20 -5.17
C VAL A 108 9.34 -23.43 -6.51
#